data_AF-A0A955PHC0-F1
#
_entry.id   AF-A0A955PHC0-F1
#
_cell.length_a   1.000
_cell.length_b   1.000
_cell.length_c   1.000
_cell.angle_alpha   90.00
_cell.angle_beta   90.00
_cell.angle_gamma   90.00
#
_symmetry.space_group_name_H-M   'P 1'
#
loop_
_entity.id
_entity.type
_entity.pdbx_description
1 polymer ?
#
loop_
_entity_poly.entity_id
_entity_poly.type
_entity_poly.pdbx_seq_one_letter_code
_entity_poly.pdbx_strand_id
1 'polypeptide(L)' 'MRGETPRKRAVALRYDPELDPAPRVVAKGRGVIAEKILEVAKENDIPIHEDPDLVEILAAI' A
#
# COMPACT_ATOMS: atom_id res chain seq x y z
N MET A 1 -19.90 12.02 19.15
CA MET A 1 -19.85 11.02 18.06
C MET A 1 -18.41 10.54 17.98
N ARG A 2 -18.15 9.23 18.08
CA ARG A 2 -16.79 8.66 18.09
C ARG A 2 -16.14 9.00 16.74
N GLY A 3 -14.98 9.66 16.75
CA GLY A 3 -14.23 9.92 15.54
C GLY A 3 -13.84 8.59 14.90
N GLU A 4 -14.41 8.28 13.74
CA GLU A 4 -13.86 7.25 12.88
C GLU A 4 -12.49 7.74 12.44
N THR A 5 -11.44 7.16 13.00
CA THR A 5 -10.10 7.33 12.43
C THR A 5 -10.19 6.91 10.96
N PRO A 6 -9.73 7.75 10.01
CA PRO A 6 -9.78 7.40 8.60
C PRO A 6 -9.11 6.05 8.43
N ARG A 7 -9.86 5.09 7.87
CA ARG A 7 -9.37 3.71 7.72
C ARG A 7 -8.13 3.75 6.85
N LYS A 8 -6.96 3.54 7.46
CA LYS A 8 -5.67 3.50 6.76
C LYS A 8 -5.76 2.55 5.57
N ARG A 9 -5.16 2.94 4.46
CA ARG A 9 -5.04 2.12 3.26
C ARG A 9 -3.56 2.00 2.92
N ALA A 10 -3.20 0.85 2.39
CA ALA A 10 -1.85 0.60 1.91
C ALA A 10 -1.92 -0.28 0.66
N VAL A 11 -1.03 0.01 -0.27
CA VAL A 11 -0.84 -0.76 -1.51
C VAL A 11 0.65 -1.03 -1.64
N ALA A 12 1.01 -2.28 -1.90
CA ALA A 12 2.38 -2.68 -2.18
C ALA A 12 2.54 -2.86 -3.69
N LEU A 13 3.60 -2.24 -4.22
CA LEU A 13 3.94 -2.28 -5.63
C LEU A 13 5.24 -3.08 -5.81
N ARG A 14 5.31 -3.85 -6.90
CA ARG A 14 6.53 -4.48 -7.38
C ARG A 14 6.77 -4.06 -8.82
N TYR A 15 8.02 -3.74 -9.13
CA TYR A 15 8.44 -3.46 -10.49
C TYR A 15 9.86 -3.95 -10.68
N ASP A 16 10.05 -4.85 -11.64
CA ASP A 16 11.35 -5.26 -12.14
C ASP A 16 11.48 -4.79 -13.61
N PRO A 17 12.38 -3.86 -13.94
CA PRO A 17 12.48 -3.31 -15.30
C PRO A 17 12.96 -4.33 -16.34
N GLU A 18 13.57 -5.43 -15.94
CA GLU A 18 14.05 -6.48 -16.86
C GLU A 18 12.96 -7.53 -17.13
N LEU A 19 12.04 -7.72 -16.19
CA LEU A 19 11.05 -8.80 -16.23
C LEU A 19 9.60 -8.31 -16.42
N ASP A 20 9.27 -7.12 -15.90
CA ASP A 20 7.92 -6.61 -15.85
C ASP A 20 7.72 -5.47 -16.88
N PRO A 21 6.71 -5.55 -17.77
CA PRO A 21 6.43 -4.47 -18.73
C PRO A 21 5.84 -3.20 -18.07
N ALA A 22 5.39 -3.30 -16.82
CA ALA A 22 4.87 -2.20 -16.01
C ALA A 22 4.87 -2.58 -14.51
N PRO A 23 4.87 -1.60 -13.58
CA PRO A 23 4.66 -1.86 -12.16
C PRO A 23 3.34 -2.58 -11.87
N ARG A 24 3.35 -3.47 -10.89
CA ARG A 24 2.20 -4.29 -10.51
C ARG A 24 1.87 -4.14 -9.04
N VAL A 25 0.58 -4.14 -8.72
CA VAL A 25 0.09 -4.26 -7.35
C VAL A 25 0.24 -5.71 -6.90
N VAL A 26 1.00 -5.93 -5.82
CA VAL A 26 1.21 -7.27 -5.24
C VAL A 26 0.42 -7.48 -3.96
N ALA A 27 0.05 -6.40 -3.26
CA ALA A 27 -0.85 -6.45 -2.12
C ALA A 27 -1.62 -5.13 -1.98
N LYS A 28 -2.83 -5.21 -1.43
CA LYS A 28 -3.63 -4.04 -1.04
C LYS A 28 -4.43 -4.35 0.22
N GLY A 29 -4.61 -3.36 1.08
CA GLY A 29 -5.23 -3.53 2.39
C GLY A 29 -5.89 -2.29 2.93
N ARG A 30 -6.79 -2.50 3.91
CA ARG A 30 -7.49 -1.45 4.65
C ARG A 30 -7.46 -1.75 6.15
N GLY A 31 -7.44 -0.73 6.99
CA GLY A 31 -7.42 -0.88 8.45
C GLY A 31 -6.26 -1.77 8.91
N VAL A 32 -6.55 -2.82 9.67
CA VAL A 32 -5.55 -3.77 10.21
C VAL A 32 -4.67 -4.40 9.12
N ILE A 33 -5.22 -4.69 7.94
CA ILE A 33 -4.42 -5.25 6.84
C ILE A 33 -3.45 -4.22 6.28
N ALA A 34 -3.86 -2.94 6.19
CA ALA A 34 -2.97 -1.86 5.77
C ALA A 34 -1.83 -1.67 6.77
N GLU A 35 -2.13 -1.74 8.07
CA GLU A 35 -1.13 -1.67 9.13
C GLU A 35 -0.11 -2.81 9.01
N LYS A 36 -0.57 -4.04 8.78
CA LYS A 36 0.31 -5.19 8.59
C LYS A 36 1.18 -5.08 7.32
N ILE A 37 0.65 -4.53 6.23
CA ILE A 37 1.44 -4.26 5.01
C ILE A 37 2.57 -3.27 5.32
N LEU A 38 2.27 -2.19 6.04
CA LEU A 38 3.25 -1.17 6.42
C LEU A 38 4.29 -1.72 7.42
N GLU A 39 3.88 -2.58 8.35
CA GLU A 39 4.78 -3.25 9.30
C GLU A 39 5.79 -4.13 8.56
N VAL A 40 5.31 -5.03 7.69
CA VAL A 40 6.19 -5.88 6.87
C VAL A 40 7.11 -5.06 5.97
N ALA A 41 6.61 -3.95 5.39
CA ALA A 41 7.44 -3.06 4.58
C ALA A 41 8.59 -2.46 5.40
N LYS A 42 8.33 -2.02 6.64
CA LYS A 42 9.37 -1.51 7.56
C LYS A 42 10.37 -2.59 7.96
N GLU A 43 9.89 -3.80 8.28
CA GLU A 43 10.74 -4.92 8.67
C GLU A 43 11.70 -5.36 7.56
N ASN A 44 11.32 -5.14 6.29
CA ASN A 44 12.11 -5.52 5.12
C ASN A 44 12.79 -4.31 4.44
N ASP A 45 12.85 -3.15 5.12
CA ASP A 45 13.43 -1.91 4.60
C ASP A 45 12.88 -1.49 3.21
N ILE A 46 11.61 -1.81 2.94
CA ILE A 46 10.91 -1.43 1.71
C ILE A 46 10.53 0.06 1.81
N PRO A 47 10.87 0.89 0.81
CA PRO A 47 10.49 2.31 0.80
C PRO A 47 8.97 2.50 0.92
N ILE A 48 8.56 3.36 1.85
CA ILE A 48 7.15 3.72 2.08
C ILE A 48 6.95 5.16 1.62
N HIS A 49 6.00 5.36 0.72
CA HIS A 49 5.57 6.68 0.28
C HIS A 49 4.12 6.92 0.69
N GLU A 50 3.84 8.04 1.34
CA GLU A 50 2.49 8.42 1.78
C GLU A 50 1.86 9.36 0.74
N ASP A 51 0.93 8.81 -0.05
CA ASP A 51 0.14 9.55 -1.03
C ASP A 51 -1.32 9.08 -0.94
N PRO A 52 -2.20 9.86 -0.26
CA PRO A 52 -3.60 9.50 -0.06
C PRO A 52 -4.38 9.32 -1.37
N ASP A 53 -4.14 10.17 -2.37
CA ASP A 53 -4.88 10.16 -3.64
C ASP A 53 -4.46 8.95 -4.47
N LEU A 54 -3.15 8.69 -4.57
CA LEU A 54 -2.62 7.54 -5.31
C LEU A 54 -3.07 6.22 -4.68
N VAL A 55 -3.05 6.13 -3.34
CA VAL A 55 -3.47 4.92 -2.63
C VAL A 55 -4.95 4.64 -2.86
N GLU A 56 -5.82 5.65 -2.92
CA GLU A 56 -7.24 5.47 -3.25
C GLU A 56 -7.44 4.92 -4.67
N ILE A 57 -6.71 5.46 -5.65
CA ILE A 57 -6.76 5.01 -7.05
C ILE A 57 -6.30 3.55 -7.16
N LEU A 58 -5.13 3.23 -6.59
CA LEU A 58 -4.54 1.89 -6.69
C LEU A 58 -5.31 0.84 -5.88
N ALA A 59 -5.97 1.23 -4.78
CA ALA A 59 -6.79 0.32 -4.00
C ALA A 59 -8.06 -0.13 -4.75
N ALA A 60 -8.51 0.65 -5.74
CA ALA A 60 -9.69 0.36 -6.55
C ALA A 60 -9.44 -0.67 -7.68
N ILE A 61 -8.18 -0.97 -8.00
CA ILE A 61 -7.77 -1.87 -9.10
C ILE A 61 -7.88 -3.34 -8.71
#